data_AF-A0A7W8HLP8-F1
#
_entry.id   AF-A0A7W8HLP8-F1
#
_cell.length_a   1.000
_cell.length_b   1.000
_cell.length_c   1.000
_cell.angle_alpha   90.00
_cell.angle_beta   90.00
_cell.angle_gamma   90.00
#
_symmetry.space_group_name_H-M   'P 1'
#
loop_
_entity.id
_entity.type
_entity.pdbx_description
1 polymer ?
#
loop_
_entity_poly.entity_id
_entity_poly.type
_entity_poly.pdbx_seq_one_letter_code
_entity_poly.pdbx_strand_id
1 'polypeptide(L)'
;METSLYQPVKAFLEGAGYTVKGEVGGCDVVGVSDGDPTLLVVCELKLSFNLELILQAVDRASIADEVWIAARVSAKRRGRESDKRYRDLCRRLGIGMLGISDRGEVSVIVGSVTPMPRTNPKRRSRLMREHQKRKGDPAVGGSTRTPLMTAYRQQALGCAAALKAGPLKVREIRDHVPEAAKILQGNVYGWFERVERGVYGLTPVGLEALLRWQPEAPLPLKPDA
;
A
#
# COMPACT_ATOMS: atom_id res chain seq x y z
N MET A 1 9.93 -21.35 23.28
CA MET A 1 8.53 -21.22 23.73
C MET A 1 8.24 -19.73 23.96
N GLU A 2 7.00 -19.30 24.09
CA GLU A 2 6.70 -17.86 24.29
C GLU A 2 7.38 -17.33 25.57
N THR A 3 7.41 -18.16 26.61
CA THR A 3 8.12 -17.92 27.88
C THR A 3 9.61 -17.58 27.73
N SER A 4 10.27 -17.98 26.63
CA SER A 4 11.68 -17.64 26.41
C SER A 4 11.90 -16.18 25.99
N LEU A 5 10.83 -15.45 25.66
CA LEU A 5 10.89 -14.03 25.31
C LEU A 5 10.83 -13.12 26.54
N TYR A 6 10.24 -13.63 27.63
CA TYR A 6 10.03 -12.85 28.85
C TYR A 6 11.34 -12.33 29.45
N GLN A 7 12.34 -13.20 29.66
CA GLN A 7 13.59 -12.82 30.32
C GLN A 7 14.37 -11.72 29.57
N PRO A 8 14.57 -11.82 28.23
CA PRO A 8 15.15 -10.72 27.45
C PRO A 8 14.42 -9.39 27.60
N VAL A 9 13.08 -9.39 27.50
CA VAL A 9 12.26 -8.16 27.57
C VAL A 9 12.29 -7.58 28.98
N LYS A 10 12.21 -8.44 29.99
CA LYS A 10 12.35 -8.05 31.39
C LYS A 10 13.68 -7.32 31.63
N ALA A 11 14.79 -7.95 31.25
CA ALA A 11 16.12 -7.36 31.44
C ALA A 11 16.29 -6.04 30.67
N PHE A 12 15.71 -5.94 29.47
CA PHE A 12 15.71 -4.70 28.69
C PHE A 12 14.98 -3.55 29.40
N LEU A 13 13.78 -3.82 29.94
CA LEU A 13 12.99 -2.82 30.66
C LEU A 13 13.61 -2.48 32.03
N GLU A 14 14.13 -3.47 32.77
CA GLU A 14 14.86 -3.22 34.03
C GLU A 14 16.11 -2.37 33.79
N GLY A 15 16.84 -2.61 32.70
CA GLY A 15 17.96 -1.76 32.28
C GLY A 15 17.56 -0.32 31.91
N ALA A 16 16.28 -0.09 31.63
CA ALA A 16 15.71 1.24 31.41
C ALA A 16 15.16 1.89 32.70
N GLY A 17 15.31 1.24 33.87
CA GLY A 17 14.93 1.78 35.18
C GLY A 17 13.52 1.41 35.65
N TYR A 18 12.90 0.38 35.06
CA TYR A 18 11.60 -0.13 35.49
C TYR A 18 11.74 -1.32 36.45
N THR A 19 10.87 -1.39 37.45
CA THR A 19 10.64 -2.62 38.22
C THR A 19 9.65 -3.49 37.46
N VAL A 20 10.08 -4.67 37.01
CA VAL A 20 9.32 -5.47 36.02
C VAL A 20 8.81 -6.81 36.57
N LYS A 21 7.53 -7.08 36.29
CA LYS A 21 6.83 -8.34 36.63
C LYS A 21 6.07 -8.87 35.41
N GLY A 22 5.91 -10.18 35.32
CA GLY A 22 5.13 -10.83 34.28
C GLY A 22 3.75 -11.26 34.75
N GLU A 23 2.85 -11.49 33.79
CA GLU A 23 1.49 -12.03 34.03
C GLU A 23 0.65 -11.18 35.00
N VAL A 24 0.73 -9.85 34.87
CA VAL A 24 0.01 -8.90 35.74
C VAL A 24 -1.22 -8.39 35.00
N GLY A 25 -2.42 -8.61 35.55
CA GLY A 25 -3.67 -8.10 34.96
C GLY A 25 -3.93 -8.61 33.54
N GLY A 26 -3.43 -9.80 33.21
CA GLY A 26 -3.51 -10.38 31.87
C GLY A 26 -2.56 -9.77 30.84
N CYS A 27 -1.59 -8.97 31.27
CA CYS A 27 -0.49 -8.49 30.43
C CYS A 27 0.73 -9.39 30.60
N ASP A 28 1.43 -9.69 29.51
CA ASP A 28 2.61 -10.57 29.56
C ASP A 28 3.76 -9.97 30.39
N VAL A 29 4.04 -8.66 30.22
CA VAL A 29 5.08 -7.92 30.96
C VAL A 29 4.57 -6.55 31.38
N VAL A 30 4.77 -6.20 32.65
CA VAL A 30 4.42 -4.90 33.23
C VAL A 30 5.62 -4.33 33.98
N GLY A 31 5.99 -3.10 33.64
CA GLY A 31 7.04 -2.32 34.30
C GLY A 31 6.46 -1.05 34.93
N VAL A 32 6.93 -0.71 36.13
CA VAL A 32 6.61 0.56 36.80
C VAL A 32 7.92 1.29 37.13
N SER A 33 7.94 2.62 37.02
CA SER A 33 9.16 3.38 37.37
C SER A 33 9.26 3.56 38.88
N ASP A 34 10.44 3.33 39.44
CA ASP A 34 10.70 3.60 40.86
C ASP A 34 10.78 5.11 41.15
N GLY A 35 11.13 5.91 40.13
CA GLY A 35 11.21 7.38 40.23
C GLY A 35 9.86 8.08 40.03
N ASP A 36 8.94 7.45 39.31
CA ASP A 36 7.57 7.91 39.14
C ASP A 36 6.62 6.69 39.07
N PRO A 37 5.99 6.31 40.20
CA PRO A 37 5.16 5.12 40.27
C PRO A 37 3.86 5.23 39.46
N THR A 38 3.58 6.40 38.86
CA THR A 38 2.43 6.58 37.96
C THR A 38 2.73 6.14 36.53
N LEU A 39 4.01 6.07 36.14
CA LEU A 39 4.41 5.61 34.81
C LEU A 39 4.30 4.09 34.68
N LEU A 40 3.39 3.65 33.82
CA LEU A 40 3.11 2.26 33.54
C LEU A 40 3.57 1.88 32.12
N VAL A 41 4.46 0.89 32.04
CA VAL A 41 4.89 0.28 30.79
C VAL A 41 4.32 -1.11 30.67
N VAL A 42 3.73 -1.43 29.52
CA VAL A 42 3.23 -2.76 29.20
C VAL A 42 3.91 -3.30 27.96
N CYS A 43 4.34 -4.56 27.97
CA CYS A 43 4.82 -5.24 26.78
C CYS A 43 4.10 -6.58 26.58
N GLU A 44 3.46 -6.74 25.40
CA GLU A 44 2.85 -8.01 24.98
C GLU A 44 3.85 -8.82 24.13
N LEU A 45 3.80 -10.15 24.26
CA LEU A 45 4.76 -11.09 23.67
C LEU A 45 4.05 -12.03 22.69
N LYS A 46 4.67 -12.27 21.52
CA LYS A 46 4.37 -13.45 20.70
C LYS A 46 5.62 -14.03 20.07
N LEU A 47 5.60 -15.31 19.75
CA LEU A 47 6.67 -15.94 18.97
C LEU A 47 6.90 -15.28 17.59
N SER A 48 5.86 -14.66 17.03
CA SER A 48 5.97 -13.91 15.78
C SER A 48 5.05 -12.69 15.81
N PHE A 49 5.51 -11.59 15.21
CA PHE A 49 4.68 -10.42 15.01
C PHE A 49 3.43 -10.78 14.21
N ASN A 50 2.25 -10.49 14.75
CA ASN A 50 0.96 -10.76 14.11
C ASN A 50 -0.12 -9.75 14.47
N LEU A 51 -1.29 -9.86 13.82
CA LEU A 51 -2.37 -8.91 14.04
C LEU A 51 -2.88 -8.97 15.49
N GLU A 52 -3.00 -10.17 16.05
CA GLU A 52 -3.44 -10.38 17.43
C GLU A 52 -2.57 -9.60 18.42
N LEU A 53 -1.24 -9.69 18.28
CA LEU A 53 -0.29 -8.95 19.11
C LEU A 53 -0.51 -7.43 19.04
N ILE A 54 -0.89 -6.89 17.87
CA ILE A 54 -1.24 -5.48 17.75
C ILE A 54 -2.55 -5.18 18.49
N LEU A 55 -3.57 -6.02 18.33
CA LEU A 55 -4.87 -5.81 18.96
C LEU A 55 -4.75 -5.81 20.49
N GLN A 56 -4.00 -6.76 21.05
CA GLN A 56 -3.68 -6.77 22.48
C GLN A 56 -3.01 -5.46 22.91
N ALA A 57 -1.99 -5.00 22.19
CA ALA A 57 -1.32 -3.75 22.49
C ALA A 57 -2.23 -2.50 22.37
N VAL A 58 -3.16 -2.48 21.43
CA VAL A 58 -4.16 -1.40 21.32
C VAL A 58 -5.06 -1.37 22.55
N ASP A 59 -5.48 -2.54 23.06
CA ASP A 59 -6.28 -2.60 24.28
C ASP A 59 -5.48 -2.05 25.49
N ARG A 60 -4.18 -2.37 25.58
CA ARG A 60 -3.30 -1.86 26.65
C ARG A 60 -3.02 -0.36 26.56
N ALA A 61 -3.04 0.21 25.36
CA ALA A 61 -2.79 1.65 25.17
C ALA A 61 -3.84 2.55 25.84
N SER A 62 -4.99 1.99 26.26
CA SER A 62 -6.00 2.72 27.03
C SER A 62 -5.66 2.88 28.52
N ILE A 63 -4.70 2.09 29.03
CA ILE A 63 -4.38 2.02 30.47
C ILE A 63 -2.90 2.25 30.80
N ALA A 64 -2.00 2.24 29.81
CA ALA A 64 -0.55 2.35 30.00
C ALA A 64 0.03 3.57 29.26
N ASP A 65 1.09 4.15 29.83
CA ASP A 65 1.80 5.30 29.27
C ASP A 65 2.70 4.91 28.10
N GLU A 66 3.33 3.74 28.19
CA GLU A 66 4.09 3.15 27.09
C GLU A 66 3.67 1.71 26.82
N VAL A 67 3.40 1.42 25.55
CA VAL A 67 3.07 0.06 25.11
C VAL A 67 4.08 -0.44 24.09
N TRP A 68 4.55 -1.67 24.33
CA TRP A 68 5.50 -2.38 23.49
C TRP A 68 4.92 -3.71 23.03
N ILE A 69 5.32 -4.14 21.83
CA ILE A 69 5.12 -5.50 21.36
C ILE A 69 6.47 -6.14 21.09
N ALA A 70 6.67 -7.37 21.55
CA ALA A 70 7.92 -8.08 21.34
C ALA A 70 7.71 -9.44 20.67
N ALA A 71 8.58 -9.75 19.72
CA ALA A 71 8.59 -11.05 19.06
C ALA A 71 9.98 -11.44 18.57
N ARG A 72 10.14 -12.73 18.25
CA ARG A 72 11.37 -13.22 17.64
C ARG A 72 11.58 -12.61 16.25
N VAL A 73 12.80 -12.19 15.97
CA VAL A 73 13.19 -11.76 14.63
C VAL A 73 13.39 -12.98 13.76
N SER A 74 12.87 -12.95 12.53
CA SER A 74 13.12 -14.03 11.57
C SER A 74 14.61 -14.07 11.21
N ALA A 75 15.25 -15.23 11.31
CA ALA A 75 16.62 -15.45 10.84
C ALA A 75 16.82 -15.03 9.37
N LYS A 76 15.75 -15.08 8.55
CA LYS A 76 15.76 -14.69 7.14
C LYS A 76 15.31 -13.24 6.89
N ARG A 77 15.03 -12.44 7.95
CA ARG A 77 14.47 -11.06 7.89
C ARG A 77 13.27 -10.90 6.96
N ARG A 78 12.44 -11.94 6.85
CA ARG A 78 11.23 -11.95 6.01
C ARG A 78 9.94 -11.84 6.83
N GLY A 79 10.02 -11.68 8.14
CA GLY A 79 8.84 -11.53 8.99
C GLY A 79 8.31 -10.10 9.02
N ARG A 80 7.25 -9.87 9.79
CA ARG A 80 6.59 -8.55 9.87
C ARG A 80 7.49 -7.46 10.45
N GLU A 81 8.57 -7.81 11.13
CA GLU A 81 9.62 -6.88 11.56
C GLU A 81 10.24 -6.10 10.39
N SER A 82 10.33 -6.72 9.20
CA SER A 82 10.86 -6.10 7.99
C SER A 82 9.78 -5.48 7.08
N ASP A 83 8.49 -5.73 7.32
CA ASP A 83 7.38 -5.11 6.59
C ASP A 83 7.18 -3.65 7.01
N LYS A 84 7.40 -2.73 6.05
CA LYS A 84 7.21 -1.29 6.25
C LYS A 84 5.78 -0.94 6.70
N ARG A 85 4.76 -1.64 6.20
CA ARG A 85 3.35 -1.37 6.55
C ARG A 85 3.07 -1.68 8.01
N TYR A 86 3.64 -2.78 8.52
CA TYR A 86 3.47 -3.18 9.91
C TYR A 86 4.17 -2.21 10.87
N ARG A 87 5.41 -1.82 10.54
CA ARG A 87 6.12 -0.78 11.31
C ARG A 87 5.39 0.56 11.27
N ASP A 88 4.87 0.97 10.11
CA ASP A 88 4.11 2.22 9.99
C ASP A 88 2.78 2.18 10.75
N LEU A 89 2.16 1.01 10.91
CA LEU A 89 0.98 0.83 11.75
C LEU A 89 1.33 1.06 13.23
N CYS A 90 2.38 0.41 13.74
CA CYS A 90 2.81 0.59 15.13
C CYS A 90 3.18 2.05 15.42
N ARG A 91 3.87 2.74 14.49
CA ARG A 91 4.13 4.19 14.58
C ARG A 91 2.87 5.06 14.65
N ARG A 92 1.81 4.69 13.92
CA ARG A 92 0.54 5.45 13.93
C ARG A 92 -0.20 5.29 15.25
N LEU A 93 -0.03 4.13 15.89
CA LEU A 93 -0.68 3.78 17.14
C LEU A 93 0.14 4.19 18.37
N GLY A 94 1.37 4.67 18.20
CA GLY A 94 2.27 4.94 19.34
C GLY A 94 2.70 3.67 20.08
N ILE A 95 2.81 2.55 19.34
CA ILE A 95 3.20 1.25 19.90
C ILE A 95 4.66 0.96 19.52
N GLY A 96 5.48 0.67 20.52
CA GLY A 96 6.87 0.29 20.35
C GLY A 96 7.00 -1.16 19.86
N MET A 97 8.06 -1.46 19.13
CA MET A 97 8.34 -2.81 18.61
C MET A 97 9.73 -3.27 19.01
N LEU A 98 9.81 -4.40 19.71
CA LEU A 98 11.04 -5.06 20.14
C LEU A 98 11.27 -6.36 19.36
N GLY A 99 12.40 -6.45 18.68
CA GLY A 99 12.86 -7.67 18.03
C GLY A 99 13.82 -8.44 18.93
N ILE A 100 13.53 -9.71 19.19
CA ILE A 100 14.36 -10.60 20.01
C ILE A 100 15.11 -11.57 19.10
N SER A 101 16.44 -11.59 19.18
CA SER A 101 17.27 -12.55 18.43
C SER A 101 17.21 -13.95 19.02
N ASP A 102 17.69 -14.96 18.30
CA ASP A 102 17.80 -16.32 18.82
C ASP A 102 18.76 -16.45 20.01
N ARG A 103 19.63 -15.46 20.22
CA ARG A 103 20.53 -15.35 21.38
C ARG A 103 19.91 -14.59 22.56
N GLY A 104 18.67 -14.12 22.42
CA GLY A 104 17.99 -13.30 23.45
C GLY A 104 18.37 -11.82 23.43
N GLU A 105 19.04 -11.33 22.38
CA GLU A 105 19.37 -9.91 22.27
C GLU A 105 18.11 -9.12 21.85
N VAL A 106 17.82 -8.03 22.57
CA VAL A 106 16.67 -7.16 22.29
C VAL A 106 17.11 -5.99 21.40
N SER A 107 16.32 -5.70 20.36
CA SER A 107 16.53 -4.59 19.45
C SER A 107 15.25 -3.76 19.29
N VAL A 108 15.37 -2.44 19.36
CA VAL A 108 14.24 -1.53 19.12
C VAL A 108 14.05 -1.34 17.61
N ILE A 109 12.93 -1.84 17.08
CA ILE A 109 12.55 -1.71 15.65
C ILE A 109 11.73 -0.43 15.43
N VAL A 110 10.86 -0.10 16.39
CA VAL A 110 10.03 1.11 16.45
C VAL A 110 10.00 1.57 17.91
N GLY A 111 10.21 2.84 18.18
CA GLY A 111 10.07 3.38 19.54
C GLY A 111 8.59 3.57 19.92
N SER A 112 8.25 3.42 21.20
CA SER A 112 6.90 3.65 21.75
C SER A 112 6.38 5.04 21.40
N VAL A 113 7.21 6.07 21.50
CA VAL A 113 6.86 7.44 21.09
C VAL A 113 7.51 7.77 19.74
N THR A 114 6.81 7.50 18.63
CA THR A 114 7.29 7.86 17.29
C THR A 114 6.38 8.90 16.62
N PRO A 115 6.91 9.96 15.98
CA PRO A 115 6.09 10.89 15.21
C PRO A 115 5.29 10.17 14.12
N MET A 116 4.05 10.62 13.89
CA MET A 116 3.16 10.04 12.88
C MET A 116 3.86 9.87 11.52
N PRO A 117 3.67 8.74 10.81
CA PRO A 117 4.26 8.55 9.49
C PRO A 117 3.86 9.67 8.53
N ARG A 118 4.87 10.25 7.88
CA ARG A 118 4.69 11.34 6.90
C ARG A 118 3.66 10.97 5.84
N THR A 119 2.79 11.93 5.51
CA THR A 119 1.85 11.77 4.39
C THR A 119 2.61 11.61 3.07
N ASN A 120 1.94 11.11 2.02
CA ASN A 120 2.51 11.01 0.67
C ASN A 120 1.76 11.94 -0.31
N PRO A 121 2.09 13.25 -0.35
CA PRO A 121 1.41 14.22 -1.22
C PRO A 121 1.50 13.87 -2.70
N LYS A 122 2.61 13.27 -3.14
CA LYS A 122 2.79 12.82 -4.54
C LYS A 122 1.79 11.73 -4.90
N ARG A 123 1.66 10.69 -4.06
CA ARG A 123 0.69 9.60 -4.28
C ARG A 123 -0.75 10.12 -4.24
N ARG A 124 -1.08 11.01 -3.30
CA ARG A 124 -2.39 11.67 -3.22
C ARG A 124 -2.70 12.44 -4.50
N SER A 125 -1.79 13.31 -4.94
CA SER A 125 -1.99 14.13 -6.15
C SER A 125 -2.14 13.27 -7.40
N ARG A 126 -1.39 12.17 -7.51
CA ARG A 126 -1.55 11.20 -8.61
C ARG A 126 -2.92 10.55 -8.61
N LEU A 127 -3.41 10.12 -7.44
CA LEU A 127 -4.74 9.53 -7.29
C LEU A 127 -5.83 10.54 -7.69
N MET A 128 -5.73 11.78 -7.21
CA MET A 128 -6.68 12.85 -7.56
C MET A 128 -6.70 13.13 -9.06
N ARG A 129 -5.54 13.25 -9.71
CA ARG A 129 -5.47 13.49 -11.17
C ARG A 129 -6.05 12.33 -11.96
N GLU A 130 -5.83 11.10 -11.52
CA GLU A 130 -6.38 9.93 -12.21
C GLU A 130 -7.91 9.92 -12.10
N HIS A 131 -8.46 10.16 -10.91
CA HIS A 131 -9.90 10.28 -10.70
C HIS A 131 -10.52 11.40 -11.55
N GLN A 132 -9.95 12.61 -11.52
CA GLN A 132 -10.45 13.77 -12.28
C GLN A 132 -10.41 13.57 -13.80
N LYS A 133 -9.37 12.89 -14.32
CA LYS A 133 -9.25 12.63 -15.75
C LYS A 133 -10.09 11.44 -16.21
N ARG A 134 -10.48 10.54 -15.30
CA ARG A 134 -11.27 9.36 -15.64
C ARG A 134 -12.71 9.79 -15.90
N LYS A 135 -13.22 9.44 -17.07
CA LYS A 135 -14.61 9.70 -17.45
C LYS A 135 -15.52 8.58 -16.95
N GLY A 136 -16.59 8.95 -16.24
CA GLY A 136 -17.57 8.03 -15.67
C GLY A 136 -16.99 7.11 -14.60
N ASP A 137 -17.77 6.10 -14.20
CA ASP A 137 -17.36 5.02 -13.31
C ASP A 137 -17.37 3.67 -14.04
N PRO A 138 -16.34 3.38 -14.85
CA PRO A 138 -16.36 2.26 -15.81
C PRO A 138 -16.15 0.88 -15.16
N ALA A 139 -15.97 0.79 -13.84
CA ALA A 139 -15.68 -0.47 -13.18
C ALA A 139 -16.37 -0.56 -11.81
N VAL A 140 -17.27 -1.54 -11.64
CA VAL A 140 -17.74 -1.95 -10.32
C VAL A 140 -16.60 -2.68 -9.62
N GLY A 141 -16.25 -2.26 -8.41
CA GLY A 141 -15.10 -2.78 -7.66
C GLY A 141 -15.09 -4.31 -7.52
N GLY A 142 -13.91 -4.91 -7.37
CA GLY A 142 -13.75 -6.35 -7.13
C GLY A 142 -13.50 -7.22 -8.37
N SER A 143 -13.56 -6.67 -9.59
CA SER A 143 -13.17 -7.42 -10.79
C SER A 143 -11.65 -7.62 -10.87
N THR A 144 -11.19 -8.85 -10.74
CA THR A 144 -9.76 -9.23 -10.82
C THR A 144 -9.35 -9.76 -12.18
N ARG A 145 -10.30 -10.07 -13.07
CA ARG A 145 -10.07 -10.73 -14.36
C ARG A 145 -10.11 -9.80 -15.57
N THR A 146 -10.63 -8.59 -15.43
CA THR A 146 -10.73 -7.62 -16.53
C THR A 146 -9.73 -6.48 -16.33
N PRO A 147 -8.94 -6.08 -17.35
CA PRO A 147 -8.04 -4.95 -17.23
C PRO A 147 -8.79 -3.67 -16.81
N LEU A 148 -8.41 -3.04 -15.71
CA LEU A 148 -9.11 -1.89 -15.15
C LEU A 148 -9.18 -0.72 -16.14
N MET A 149 -10.34 -0.14 -16.42
CA MET A 149 -10.44 1.07 -17.26
C MET A 149 -9.92 2.31 -16.51
N THR A 150 -8.75 2.82 -16.93
CA THR A 150 -8.09 4.00 -16.34
C THR A 150 -8.20 5.21 -17.26
N ALA A 151 -7.98 6.41 -16.72
CA ALA A 151 -7.91 7.63 -17.54
C ALA A 151 -6.90 7.53 -18.70
N TYR A 152 -5.74 6.90 -18.45
CA TYR A 152 -4.72 6.68 -19.49
C TYR A 152 -5.25 5.79 -20.61
N ARG A 153 -5.96 4.69 -20.29
CA ARG A 153 -6.52 3.80 -21.29
C ARG A 153 -7.66 4.43 -22.05
N GLN A 154 -8.49 5.25 -21.42
CA GLN A 154 -9.52 6.04 -22.12
C GLN A 154 -8.88 6.98 -23.16
N GLN A 155 -7.76 7.62 -22.82
CA GLN A 155 -7.03 8.44 -23.78
C GLN A 155 -6.35 7.61 -24.87
N ALA A 156 -5.77 6.45 -24.54
CA ALA A 156 -5.21 5.54 -25.54
C ALA A 156 -6.27 5.00 -26.50
N LEU A 157 -7.48 4.70 -26.01
CA LEU A 157 -8.62 4.33 -26.85
C LEU A 157 -9.05 5.50 -27.73
N GLY A 158 -9.01 6.73 -27.23
CA GLY A 158 -9.22 7.93 -28.06
C GLY A 158 -8.21 8.04 -29.21
N CYS A 159 -6.92 7.80 -28.94
CA CYS A 159 -5.91 7.73 -30.01
C CYS A 159 -6.18 6.59 -30.98
N ALA A 160 -6.57 5.41 -30.48
CA ALA A 160 -6.87 4.25 -31.31
C ALA A 160 -8.08 4.50 -32.22
N ALA A 161 -9.13 5.13 -31.68
CA ALA A 161 -10.31 5.53 -32.44
C ALA A 161 -9.94 6.52 -33.56
N ALA A 162 -9.09 7.51 -33.28
CA ALA A 162 -8.63 8.47 -34.30
C ALA A 162 -7.83 7.78 -35.43
N LEU A 163 -7.04 6.76 -35.10
CA LEU A 163 -6.20 6.03 -36.05
C LEU A 163 -6.92 4.88 -36.77
N LYS A 164 -8.20 4.61 -36.45
CA LYS A 164 -8.97 3.50 -37.04
C LYS A 164 -9.08 3.61 -38.56
N ALA A 165 -9.19 4.82 -39.10
CA ALA A 165 -9.32 5.07 -40.53
C ALA A 165 -7.98 5.10 -41.28
N GLY A 166 -6.85 5.10 -40.58
CA GLY A 166 -5.52 5.13 -41.17
C GLY A 166 -4.49 5.93 -40.35
N PRO A 167 -3.22 5.95 -40.79
CA PRO A 167 -2.16 6.68 -40.10
C PRO A 167 -2.38 8.20 -40.09
N LEU A 168 -2.14 8.85 -38.95
CA LEU A 168 -2.29 10.30 -38.78
C LEU A 168 -1.05 10.93 -38.15
N LYS A 169 -0.86 12.25 -38.38
CA LYS A 169 0.17 13.01 -37.66
C LYS A 169 -0.25 13.17 -36.20
N VAL A 170 0.73 13.15 -35.30
CA VAL A 170 0.51 13.35 -33.85
C VAL A 170 -0.28 14.64 -33.57
N ARG A 171 -0.06 15.70 -34.36
CA ARG A 171 -0.77 16.97 -34.21
C ARG A 171 -2.28 16.81 -34.39
N GLU A 172 -2.72 16.03 -35.38
CA GLU A 172 -4.15 15.83 -35.70
C GLU A 172 -4.86 15.07 -34.57
N ILE A 173 -4.17 14.12 -33.94
CA ILE A 173 -4.72 13.35 -32.81
C ILE A 173 -4.81 14.21 -31.53
N ARG A 174 -3.89 15.18 -31.37
CA ARG A 174 -3.84 16.05 -30.17
C ARG A 174 -5.05 16.96 -30.02
N ASP A 175 -5.74 17.28 -31.11
CA ASP A 175 -6.93 18.13 -31.11
C ASP A 175 -8.07 17.51 -30.29
N HIS A 176 -8.11 16.18 -30.18
CA HIS A 176 -9.10 15.44 -29.39
C HIS A 176 -8.51 14.69 -28.20
N VAL A 177 -7.21 14.37 -28.23
CA VAL A 177 -6.50 13.69 -27.16
C VAL A 177 -5.22 14.47 -26.81
N PRO A 178 -5.25 15.40 -25.84
CA PRO A 178 -4.12 16.30 -25.56
C PRO A 178 -2.79 15.60 -25.25
N GLU A 179 -2.84 14.41 -24.65
CA GLU A 179 -1.68 13.60 -24.26
C GLU A 179 -1.22 12.62 -25.37
N ALA A 180 -1.77 12.72 -26.59
CA ALA A 180 -1.53 11.77 -27.67
C ALA A 180 -0.04 11.54 -27.95
N ALA A 181 0.77 12.60 -28.00
CA ALA A 181 2.21 12.47 -28.23
C ALA A 181 2.89 11.52 -27.24
N LYS A 182 2.58 11.67 -25.94
CA LYS A 182 3.14 10.85 -24.87
C LYS A 182 2.64 9.41 -24.94
N ILE A 183 1.36 9.23 -25.25
CA ILE A 183 0.72 7.91 -25.34
C ILE A 183 1.28 7.12 -26.53
N LEU A 184 1.35 7.73 -27.70
CA LEU A 184 1.84 7.12 -28.94
C LEU A 184 3.33 6.78 -28.83
N GLN A 185 4.14 7.68 -28.27
CA GLN A 185 5.57 7.43 -28.06
C GLN A 185 5.82 6.37 -26.99
N GLY A 186 5.06 6.39 -25.89
CA GLY A 186 5.21 5.43 -24.80
C GLY A 186 4.71 4.03 -25.14
N ASN A 187 3.71 3.93 -26.03
CA ASN A 187 3.12 2.70 -26.56
C ASN A 187 2.98 1.55 -25.54
N VAL A 188 2.55 1.89 -24.31
CA VAL A 188 2.54 0.98 -23.15
C VAL A 188 1.81 -0.33 -23.42
N TYR A 189 0.81 -0.31 -24.30
CA TYR A 189 0.00 -1.48 -24.64
C TYR A 189 0.36 -2.15 -25.98
N GLY A 190 1.32 -1.61 -26.73
CA GLY A 190 1.65 -2.11 -28.07
C GLY A 190 0.58 -1.83 -29.13
N TRP A 191 -0.33 -0.88 -28.89
CA TRP A 191 -1.45 -0.58 -29.79
C TRP A 191 -1.06 0.23 -31.02
N PHE A 192 0.07 0.91 -30.97
CA PHE A 192 0.47 1.87 -32.00
C PHE A 192 1.78 1.47 -32.65
N GLU A 193 1.97 1.88 -33.89
CA GLU A 193 3.23 1.76 -34.60
C GLU A 193 3.60 3.09 -35.23
N ARG A 194 4.90 3.37 -35.32
CA ARG A 194 5.39 4.59 -35.95
C ARG A 194 5.67 4.31 -37.41
N VAL A 195 4.81 4.83 -38.29
CA VAL A 195 4.93 4.66 -39.75
C VAL A 195 6.02 5.59 -40.29
N GLU A 196 6.03 6.85 -39.84
CA GLU A 196 7.05 7.83 -40.19
C GLU A 196 7.38 8.76 -39.01
N ARG A 197 8.27 9.73 -39.19
CA ARG A 197 8.55 10.72 -38.16
C ARG A 197 7.31 11.56 -37.85
N GLY A 198 6.71 11.31 -36.68
CA GLY A 198 5.54 12.03 -36.20
C GLY A 198 4.22 11.54 -36.78
N VAL A 199 4.23 10.42 -37.51
CA VAL A 199 3.04 9.76 -38.06
C VAL A 199 2.93 8.38 -37.44
N TYR A 200 1.75 8.06 -36.91
CA TYR A 200 1.49 6.79 -36.24
C TYR A 200 0.31 6.09 -36.89
N GLY A 201 0.36 4.75 -36.88
CA GLY A 201 -0.73 3.86 -37.27
C GLY A 201 -1.21 3.01 -36.09
N LEU A 202 -2.31 2.31 -36.29
CA LEU A 202 -2.88 1.37 -35.33
C LEU A 202 -2.47 -0.06 -35.67
N THR A 203 -1.92 -0.79 -34.69
CA THR A 203 -1.56 -2.20 -34.88
C THR A 203 -2.82 -3.08 -34.83
N PRO A 204 -2.75 -4.35 -35.30
CA PRO A 204 -3.85 -5.30 -35.13
C PRO A 204 -4.31 -5.46 -33.67
N VAL A 205 -3.35 -5.50 -32.73
CA VAL A 205 -3.62 -5.56 -31.29
C VAL A 205 -4.35 -4.30 -30.79
N GLY A 206 -4.00 -3.13 -31.32
CA GLY A 206 -4.69 -1.87 -31.02
C GLY A 206 -6.12 -1.87 -31.53
N LEU A 207 -6.36 -2.42 -32.72
CA LEU A 207 -7.71 -2.56 -33.29
C LEU A 207 -8.58 -3.50 -32.48
N GLU A 208 -8.06 -4.67 -32.09
CA GLU A 208 -8.77 -5.61 -31.21
C GLU A 208 -9.14 -4.97 -29.86
N ALA A 209 -8.22 -4.21 -29.28
CA ALA A 209 -8.48 -3.51 -28.03
C ALA A 209 -9.54 -2.42 -28.17
N LEU A 210 -9.54 -1.67 -29.29
CA LEU A 210 -10.57 -0.69 -29.58
C LEU A 210 -11.95 -1.34 -29.64
N LEU A 211 -12.09 -2.43 -30.40
CA LEU A 211 -13.34 -3.17 -30.53
C LEU A 211 -13.83 -3.73 -29.18
N ARG A 212 -12.92 -4.23 -28.34
CA ARG A 212 -13.24 -4.76 -27.01
C ARG A 212 -13.86 -3.73 -26.08
N TRP A 213 -13.35 -2.50 -26.10
CA TRP A 213 -13.68 -1.46 -25.12
C TRP A 213 -14.65 -0.39 -25.63
N GLN A 214 -14.76 -0.25 -26.95
CA GLN A 214 -15.70 0.62 -27.64
C GLN A 214 -16.33 -0.17 -28.79
N PRO A 215 -17.17 -1.17 -28.51
CA PRO A 215 -17.93 -1.83 -29.56
C PRO A 215 -18.77 -0.76 -30.28
N GLU A 216 -18.84 -0.82 -31.61
CA GLU A 216 -19.75 0.04 -32.36
C GLU A 216 -21.17 -0.12 -31.79
N ALA A 217 -21.86 1.00 -31.57
CA ALA A 217 -23.28 0.94 -31.22
C ALA A 217 -24.00 0.14 -32.32
N PRO A 218 -24.93 -0.77 -31.97
CA PRO A 218 -25.72 -1.46 -32.97
C PRO A 218 -26.37 -0.41 -33.88
N LEU A 219 -26.24 -0.58 -35.20
CA LEU A 219 -26.97 0.23 -36.17
C LEU A 219 -28.45 0.23 -35.77
N PRO A 220 -29.13 1.40 -35.74
CA PRO A 220 -30.57 1.42 -35.51
C PRO A 220 -31.21 0.52 -36.57
N LEU A 221 -31.99 -0.46 -36.12
CA LEU A 221 -32.82 -1.29 -36.98
C LEU A 221 -33.61 -0.33 -37.88
N LYS A 222 -33.44 -0.45 -39.20
CA LYS A 222 -34.29 0.26 -40.15
C LYS A 222 -35.74 -0.11 -39.80
N PRO A 223 -36.68 0.84 -39.68
CA PRO A 223 -38.09 0.47 -39.60
C PRO A 223 -38.44 -0.29 -40.88
N ASP A 224 -39.08 -1.44 -40.73
CA ASP A 224 -39.68 -2.16 -41.84
C ASP A 224 -40.76 -1.28 -42.49
N ALA A 225 -40.74 -1.29 -43.83
CA ALA A 225 -41.66 -0.70 -44.81
C ALA A 225 -41.50 0.80 -45.14
#